data_AF-A0A7V3PWT0-F1
#
_entry.id   AF-A0A7V3PWT0-F1
#
_cell.length_a   1.000
_cell.length_b   1.000
_cell.length_c   1.000
_cell.angle_alpha   90.00
_cell.angle_beta   90.00
_cell.angle_gamma   90.00
#
_symmetry.space_group_name_H-M   'P 1'
#
loop_
_entity.id
_entity.type
_entity.pdbx_description
1 polymer ?
#
loop_
_entity_poly.entity_id
_entity_poly.type
_entity_poly.pdbx_seq_one_letter_code
_entity_poly.pdbx_strand_id
1 'polypeptide(L)'
;MLRNFCSFLENSSARSLLLGVFCAVSFFVLFAYGNSFWSEFHFDDYNAIVNCRAIRNPLDFKGIFSLNERPLTNYTFALNYFLGKLNVFG
;
A
#
# COMPACT_ATOMS: atom_id res chain seq x y z
N MET A 1 32.85 16.86 14.16
CA MET A 1 31.79 16.52 13.18
C MET A 1 30.46 17.22 13.49
N LEU A 2 29.89 17.07 14.69
CA LEU A 2 28.59 17.65 15.06
C LEU A 2 28.50 19.19 14.97
N ARG A 3 29.55 19.94 15.34
CA ARG A 3 29.55 21.41 15.26
C ARG A 3 29.41 21.96 13.84
N ASN A 4 30.03 21.30 12.86
CA ASN A 4 29.97 21.71 11.45
C ASN A 4 28.58 21.46 10.85
N PHE A 5 27.86 20.48 11.39
CA PHE A 5 26.49 20.18 10.99
C PHE A 5 25.50 21.22 11.55
N CYS A 6 25.65 21.63 12.81
CA CYS A 6 24.82 22.69 13.38
C CYS A 6 25.01 24.03 12.64
N SER A 7 26.24 24.42 12.32
CA SER A 7 26.51 25.65 11.56
C SER A 7 25.99 25.59 10.12
N PHE A 8 25.93 24.40 9.53
CA PHE A 8 25.31 24.19 8.22
C PHE A 8 23.78 24.34 8.29
N LEU A 9 23.14 23.79 9.31
CA LEU A 9 21.69 23.93 9.53
C LEU A 9 21.28 25.36 9.87
N GLU A 10 22.16 26.19 10.43
CA GLU A 10 21.88 27.59 10.74
C GLU A 10 21.92 28.49 9.49
N ASN A 11 22.55 28.03 8.41
CA ASN A 11 22.59 28.74 7.14
C ASN A 11 21.21 28.74 6.45
N SER A 12 20.65 29.93 6.21
CA SER A 12 19.33 30.10 5.60
C SER A 12 19.22 29.44 4.21
N SER A 13 20.27 29.47 3.39
CA SER A 13 20.32 28.84 2.07
C SER A 13 20.31 27.30 2.17
N ALA A 14 21.07 26.74 3.12
CA ALA A 14 21.09 25.30 3.38
C ALA A 14 19.73 24.80 3.89
N ARG A 15 19.05 25.56 4.75
CA ARG A 15 17.69 25.23 5.21
C ARG A 15 16.68 25.23 4.06
N SER A 16 16.71 26.24 3.18
CA SER A 16 15.82 26.27 2.01
C SER A 16 16.10 25.14 1.03
N LEU A 17 17.37 24.75 0.85
CA LEU A 17 17.75 23.61 0.02
C LEU A 17 17.22 22.30 0.61
N LEU A 18 17.42 22.07 1.91
CA LEU A 18 16.93 20.87 2.59
C LEU A 18 15.41 20.77 2.54
N LEU A 19 14.71 21.88 2.75
CA LEU A 19 13.26 21.94 2.61
C LEU A 19 12.82 21.63 1.18
N GLY A 20 13.49 22.22 0.18
CA GLY A 20 13.22 21.97 -1.23
C GLY A 20 13.42 20.50 -1.62
N VAL A 21 14.50 19.88 -1.15
CA VAL A 21 14.77 18.44 -1.34
C VAL A 21 13.69 17.60 -0.67
N PHE A 22 13.34 17.90 0.58
CA PHE A 22 12.28 17.19 1.29
C PHE A 22 10.94 17.28 0.55
N CYS A 23 10.53 18.49 0.14
CA CYS A 23 9.31 18.69 -0.62
C CYS A 23 9.32 17.93 -1.96
N ALA A 24 10.45 17.96 -2.69
CA ALA A 24 10.58 17.24 -3.94
C ALA A 24 10.44 15.72 -3.74
N VAL A 25 11.14 15.16 -2.76
CA VAL A 25 11.05 13.72 -2.43
C VAL A 25 9.63 13.35 -2.02
N SER A 26 9.01 14.10 -1.11
CA SER A 26 7.62 13.86 -0.70
C SER A 26 6.66 13.93 -1.89
N PHE A 27 6.83 14.90 -2.78
CA PHE A 27 6.01 15.01 -3.99
C PHE A 27 6.14 13.77 -4.89
N PHE A 28 7.36 13.33 -5.19
CA PHE A 28 7.57 12.14 -6.02
C PHE A 28 7.05 10.85 -5.37
N VAL A 29 7.19 10.72 -4.05
CA VAL A 29 6.62 9.58 -3.31
C VAL A 29 5.10 9.57 -3.40
N LEU A 30 4.45 10.71 -3.15
CA LEU A 30 2.99 10.82 -3.25
C LEU A 30 2.50 10.60 -4.68
N PHE A 31 3.25 11.08 -5.67
CA PHE A 31 2.92 10.88 -7.08
C PHE A 31 3.03 9.39 -7.48
N ALA A 32 4.13 8.73 -7.09
CA ALA A 32 4.32 7.30 -7.35
C ALA A 32 3.28 6.45 -6.62
N TYR A 33 2.97 6.77 -5.36
CA TYR A 33 1.92 6.11 -4.60
C TYR A 33 0.52 6.37 -5.19
N GLY A 34 0.25 7.59 -5.66
CA GLY A 34 -0.97 7.92 -6.38
C GLY A 34 -1.13 7.11 -7.67
N ASN A 35 -0.02 6.92 -8.40
CA ASN A 35 0.01 6.15 -9.64
C ASN A 35 -0.26 4.65 -9.41
N SER A 36 0.13 4.09 -8.25
CA SER A 36 -0.10 2.67 -7.97
C SER A 36 -1.58 2.29 -7.88
N PHE A 37 -2.47 3.24 -7.60
CA PHE A 37 -3.93 3.03 -7.62
C PHE A 37 -4.53 2.83 -9.03
N TRP A 38 -3.78 3.17 -10.09
CA TRP A 38 -4.23 3.00 -11.48
C TRP A 38 -3.71 1.71 -12.13
N SER A 39 -2.82 1.00 -11.44
CA SER A 39 -2.41 -0.35 -11.85
C SER A 39 -3.46 -1.36 -11.40
N GLU A 40 -3.58 -2.47 -12.13
CA GLU A 40 -4.33 -3.63 -11.63
C GLU A 40 -3.74 -4.06 -10.29
N PHE A 41 -4.60 -4.42 -9.34
CA PHE A 41 -4.19 -4.88 -8.02
C PHE A 41 -3.51 -6.25 -8.15
N HIS A 42 -2.19 -6.24 -8.35
CA HIS A 42 -1.37 -7.44 -8.44
C HIS A 42 -1.08 -7.94 -7.01
N PHE A 43 -2.02 -8.71 -6.45
CA PHE A 43 -1.69 -9.55 -5.30
C PHE A 43 -0.74 -10.66 -5.76
N ASP A 44 0.35 -10.88 -5.03
CA ASP A 44 1.07 -12.15 -4.99
C ASP A 44 0.12 -13.34 -4.81
N ASP A 45 -0.98 -13.11 -4.12
CA ASP A 45 -2.10 -14.02 -3.90
C ASP A 45 -3.16 -14.03 -5.02
N TYR A 46 -2.92 -13.47 -6.22
CA TYR A 46 -3.89 -13.48 -7.34
C TYR A 46 -4.44 -14.88 -7.62
N ASN A 47 -3.57 -15.89 -7.63
CA ASN A 47 -3.99 -17.28 -7.81
C ASN A 47 -4.85 -17.78 -6.66
N ALA A 48 -4.56 -17.38 -5.42
CA ALA A 48 -5.38 -17.73 -4.27
C ALA A 48 -6.75 -17.04 -4.34
N ILE A 49 -6.83 -15.77 -4.77
CA ILE A 49 -8.09 -15.01 -4.82
C ILE A 49 -8.98 -15.45 -6.00
N VAL A 50 -8.41 -15.58 -7.19
CA VAL A 50 -9.16 -15.90 -8.42
C VAL A 50 -9.56 -17.38 -8.46
N ASN A 51 -8.67 -18.28 -8.03
CA ASN A 51 -8.91 -19.72 -8.14
C ASN A 51 -9.52 -20.33 -6.86
N CYS A 52 -9.43 -19.69 -5.69
CA CYS A 52 -10.09 -20.20 -4.49
C CYS A 52 -11.57 -19.79 -4.45
N ARG A 53 -12.46 -20.78 -4.59
CA ARG A 53 -13.91 -20.56 -4.53
C ARG A 53 -14.39 -19.95 -3.21
N ALA A 54 -13.72 -20.26 -2.10
CA ALA A 54 -14.11 -19.80 -0.78
C ALA A 54 -14.06 -18.26 -0.65
N ILE A 55 -13.20 -17.59 -1.42
CA ILE A 55 -13.01 -16.13 -1.36
C ILE A 55 -14.05 -15.39 -2.22
N ARG A 56 -14.76 -16.09 -3.12
CA ARG A 56 -15.78 -15.47 -4.00
C ARG A 56 -17.08 -15.11 -3.29
N ASN A 57 -17.32 -15.69 -2.10
CA ASN A 57 -18.50 -15.39 -1.30
C ASN A 57 -18.08 -15.01 0.13
N PRO A 58 -18.13 -13.73 0.51
CA PRO A 58 -17.72 -13.29 1.84
C PRO A 58 -18.63 -13.83 2.96
N LEU A 59 -19.81 -14.37 2.63
CA LEU A 59 -20.71 -15.01 3.59
C LEU A 59 -20.34 -16.47 3.89
N ASP A 60 -19.40 -17.08 3.15
CA ASP A 60 -18.87 -18.40 3.45
C ASP A 60 -17.76 -18.33 4.51
N PHE A 61 -18.12 -17.87 5.71
CA PHE A 61 -17.21 -17.74 6.83
C PHE A 61 -16.52 -19.07 7.17
N LYS A 62 -17.24 -20.19 7.05
CA LYS A 62 -16.68 -21.52 7.32
C LYS A 62 -15.60 -21.89 6.30
N GLY A 63 -15.85 -21.64 5.01
CA GLY A 63 -14.86 -21.83 3.95
C GLY A 63 -13.64 -20.93 4.12
N ILE A 64 -13.85 -19.64 4.38
CA ILE A 64 -12.77 -18.65 4.53
C ILE A 64 -11.88 -18.94 5.74
N PHE A 65 -12.48 -19.25 6.89
CA PHE A 65 -11.73 -19.53 8.12
C PHE A 65 -11.10 -20.94 8.16
N SER A 66 -11.48 -21.83 7.23
CA SER A 66 -10.83 -23.14 7.07
C SER A 66 -9.52 -23.08 6.25
N LEU A 67 -9.24 -21.96 5.59
CA LEU A 67 -7.97 -21.69 4.92
C LEU A 67 -6.92 -21.33 5.98
N ASN A 68 -6.29 -22.35 6.56
CA ASN A 68 -5.50 -22.35 7.81
C ASN A 68 -4.32 -21.36 7.90
N GLU A 69 -4.01 -20.60 6.85
CA GLU A 69 -2.79 -19.79 6.81
C GLU A 69 -3.03 -18.35 7.28
N ARG A 70 -4.16 -17.71 6.91
CA ARG A 70 -4.43 -16.28 7.18
C ARG A 70 -5.94 -15.94 7.13
N PRO A 71 -6.75 -16.37 8.11
CA PRO A 71 -8.21 -16.25 8.03
C PRO A 71 -8.71 -14.80 7.93
N LEU A 72 -8.11 -13.87 8.68
CA LEU A 72 -8.47 -12.45 8.61
C LEU A 72 -8.10 -11.81 7.27
N THR A 73 -6.90 -12.10 6.75
CA THR A 73 -6.44 -11.61 5.44
C THR A 73 -7.34 -12.15 4.32
N ASN A 74 -7.63 -13.45 4.35
CA ASN A 74 -8.53 -14.10 3.38
C ASN A 74 -9.94 -13.50 3.42
N TYR A 75 -10.44 -13.14 4.60
CA TYR A 75 -11.72 -12.46 4.74
C TYR A 75 -11.68 -11.04 4.14
N THR A 76 -10.63 -10.27 4.39
CA THR A 76 -10.48 -8.94 3.79
C THR A 76 -10.36 -9.00 2.26
N PHE A 77 -9.70 -10.01 1.72
CA PHE A 77 -9.66 -10.26 0.27
C PHE A 77 -11.02 -10.68 -0.28
N ALA A 78 -11.79 -11.51 0.44
CA ALA A 78 -13.13 -11.89 0.02
C ALA A 78 -14.08 -10.67 -0.04
N LEU A 79 -14.00 -9.78 0.94
CA LEU A 79 -14.77 -8.53 0.95
C LEU A 79 -14.37 -7.58 -0.17
N ASN A 80 -13.07 -7.34 -0.36
CA ASN A 80 -12.58 -6.48 -1.44
C ASN A 80 -12.99 -7.05 -2.81
N TYR A 81 -12.79 -8.36 -3.03
CA TYR A 81 -13.17 -9.01 -4.27
C TYR A 81 -14.68 -9.00 -4.53
N PHE A 82 -15.50 -9.07 -3.48
CA PHE A 82 -16.95 -8.96 -3.60
C PHE A 82 -17.42 -7.55 -4.01
N LEU A 83 -16.78 -6.49 -3.51
CA LEU A 83 -17.20 -5.11 -3.75
C LEU A 83 -16.86 -4.61 -5.17
N GLY A 84 -15.73 -5.01 -5.72
CA GLY A 84 -15.34 -4.63 -7.09
C GLY A 84 -14.12 -5.39 -7.63
N LYS A 85 -13.94 -6.63 -7.17
CA LYS A 85 -13.07 -7.67 -7.73
C LYS A 85 -11.58 -7.36 -7.59
N LEU A 86 -10.95 -6.89 -8.66
CA LEU A 86 -9.53 -6.55 -8.73
C LEU A 86 -9.33 -5.04 -8.81
N ASN A 87 -10.41 -4.28 -8.62
CA ASN A 87 -10.33 -2.83 -8.53
C ASN A 87 -9.66 -2.45 -7.21
N VAL A 88 -8.69 -1.55 -7.29
CA VAL A 88 -7.94 -1.09 -6.12
C VAL A 88 -8.82 -0.43 -5.06
N PHE A 89 -9.97 0.12 -5.46
CA PHE A 89 -10.88 0.83 -4.57
C PHE A 89 -11.91 -0.07 -3.88
N GLY A 90 -11.89 -1.38 -4.10
CA GLY A 90 -13.00 -2.25 -3.75
C GLY A 90 -13.76 -2.54 -5.00
#